data_AF-R6HPF2-F1
#
_entry.id   AF-R6HPF2-F1
#
_cell.length_a   1.000
_cell.length_b   1.000
_cell.length_c   1.000
_cell.angle_alpha   90.00
_cell.angle_beta   90.00
_cell.angle_gamma   90.00
#
_symmetry.space_group_name_H-M   'P 1'
#
loop_
_entity.id
_entity.type
_entity.pdbx_description
1 polymer ?
#
loop_
_entity_poly.entity_id
_entity_poly.type
_entity_poly.pdbx_seq_one_letter_code
_entity_poly.pdbx_strand_id
1 'polypeptide(L)'
;MKNKGFTLVELLAVLVILAILLVIAIPSYINVFSDIKRDSFISKVSELETAALKYGSSIKDEIKTSTCKDITIEELIKNGLINSDSQYRNEILNPATNKPLTGKIMICYSNANLDIVANYVVPYEQNKIYYKEDKVYVGNKIYKCLATINTKNYSINSLSQFELIYG
;
A
#
# COMPACT_ATOMS: atom_id res chain seq x y z
N MET A 1 -30.74 33.25 -41.96
CA MET A 1 -30.06 31.96 -41.77
C MET A 1 -30.93 31.09 -40.89
N LYS A 2 -31.34 29.88 -41.33
CA LYS A 2 -32.13 28.95 -40.51
C LYS A 2 -31.17 28.10 -39.66
N ASN A 3 -31.11 28.38 -38.37
CA ASN A 3 -30.41 27.52 -37.42
C ASN A 3 -31.30 26.29 -37.20
N LYS A 4 -30.94 25.15 -37.79
CA LYS A 4 -31.57 23.86 -37.48
C LYS A 4 -31.04 23.42 -36.11
N GLY A 5 -31.84 23.61 -35.06
CA GLY A 5 -31.58 23.02 -33.74
C GLY A 5 -31.88 21.53 -33.74
N PHE A 6 -31.18 20.78 -32.90
CA PHE A 6 -31.47 19.37 -32.63
C PHE A 6 -32.91 19.21 -32.13
N THR A 7 -33.57 18.14 -32.58
CA THR A 7 -34.90 17.76 -32.09
C THR A 7 -34.80 16.96 -30.79
N LEU A 8 -35.85 16.99 -29.97
CA LEU A 8 -35.91 16.22 -28.72
C LEU A 8 -35.78 14.71 -28.94
N VAL A 9 -36.29 14.22 -30.08
CA VAL A 9 -36.24 12.79 -30.43
C VAL A 9 -34.80 12.35 -30.72
N GLU A 10 -34.02 13.17 -31.42
CA GLU A 10 -32.60 12.88 -31.68
C GLU A 10 -31.79 12.84 -30.39
N LEU A 11 -32.05 13.78 -29.47
CA LEU A 11 -31.39 13.80 -28.18
C LEU A 11 -31.77 12.58 -27.33
N LEU A 12 -33.05 12.16 -27.37
CA LEU A 12 -33.52 10.96 -26.67
C LEU A 12 -32.84 9.69 -27.18
N ALA A 13 -32.70 9.53 -28.50
CA ALA A 13 -32.02 8.39 -29.09
C ALA A 13 -30.55 8.28 -28.64
N VAL A 14 -29.84 9.41 -28.57
CA VAL A 14 -28.46 9.46 -28.07
C VAL A 14 -28.38 9.09 -26.59
N LEU A 15 -29.30 9.59 -25.76
CA LEU A 15 -29.35 9.25 -24.33
C LEU A 15 -29.57 7.75 -24.09
N VAL A 16 -30.43 7.10 -24.88
CA VAL A 16 -30.65 5.66 -24.79
C VAL A 16 -29.37 4.88 -25.11
N ILE A 17 -28.66 5.25 -26.18
CA ILE A 17 -27.39 4.61 -26.53
C ILE A 17 -26.34 4.84 -25.44
N LEU A 18 -26.22 6.06 -24.91
CA LEU A 18 -25.30 6.37 -23.81
C LEU A 18 -25.62 5.56 -22.54
N ALA A 19 -26.90 5.37 -22.20
CA ALA A 19 -27.29 4.56 -21.05
C ALA A 19 -26.84 3.10 -21.20
N ILE A 20 -26.99 2.50 -22.39
CA ILE A 20 -26.54 1.13 -22.67
C ILE A 20 -25.02 1.02 -22.54
N LEU A 21 -24.27 2.01 -23.07
CA LEU A 21 -22.81 2.05 -22.99
C LEU A 21 -22.31 2.17 -21.54
N LEU A 22 -23.01 2.94 -20.69
CA LEU A 22 -22.64 3.09 -19.29
C LEU A 22 -22.82 1.78 -18.50
N VAL A 23 -23.88 1.02 -18.75
CA VAL A 23 -24.15 -0.25 -18.06
C VAL A 23 -23.00 -1.24 -18.25
N ILE A 24 -22.42 -1.33 -19.45
CA ILE A 24 -21.30 -2.23 -19.73
C ILE A 24 -19.95 -1.68 -19.24
N ALA A 25 -19.78 -0.35 -19.21
CA ALA A 25 -18.49 0.27 -18.89
C ALA A 25 -18.19 0.31 -17.38
N ILE A 26 -19.22 0.50 -16.54
CA ILE A 26 -19.05 0.72 -15.09
C ILE A 26 -18.31 -0.45 -14.39
N PRO A 27 -18.68 -1.74 -14.58
CA PRO A 27 -18.01 -2.84 -13.88
C PRO A 27 -16.52 -2.95 -14.22
N SER A 28 -16.16 -2.76 -15.50
CA SER A 28 -14.78 -2.77 -15.96
C SER A 28 -13.96 -1.63 -15.32
N TYR A 29 -14.55 -0.43 -15.26
CA TYR A 29 -13.91 0.74 -14.65
C TYR A 29 -13.62 0.53 -13.15
N ILE A 30 -14.53 -0.11 -12.40
CA ILE A 30 -14.34 -0.36 -10.97
C ILE A 30 -13.11 -1.22 -10.70
N ASN A 31 -12.90 -2.30 -11.47
CA ASN A 31 -11.77 -3.20 -11.29
C ASN A 31 -10.44 -2.49 -11.59
N VAL A 32 -10.36 -1.77 -12.72
CA VAL A 32 -9.17 -0.98 -13.08
C VAL A 32 -8.88 0.08 -12.03
N PHE A 33 -9.91 0.73 -11.50
CA PHE A 33 -9.74 1.73 -10.46
C PHE A 33 -9.24 1.14 -9.13
N SER A 34 -9.64 -0.09 -8.77
CA SER A 34 -9.08 -0.78 -7.60
C SER A 34 -7.61 -1.15 -7.79
N ASP A 35 -7.21 -1.54 -8.99
CA ASP A 35 -5.82 -1.88 -9.31
C ASP A 35 -4.94 -0.62 -9.25
N ILE A 36 -5.39 0.49 -9.85
CA ILE A 36 -4.69 1.80 -9.79
C ILE A 36 -4.48 2.24 -8.34
N LYS A 37 -5.49 2.07 -7.48
CA LYS A 37 -5.38 2.39 -6.05
C LYS A 37 -4.33 1.52 -5.37
N ARG A 38 -4.30 0.22 -5.68
CA ARG A 38 -3.34 -0.73 -5.13
C ARG A 38 -1.91 -0.40 -5.58
N ASP A 39 -1.72 -0.13 -6.86
CA ASP A 39 -0.41 0.21 -7.43
C ASP A 39 0.12 1.53 -6.87
N SER A 40 -0.74 2.52 -6.68
CA SER A 40 -0.39 3.78 -6.03
C SER A 40 0.07 3.55 -4.59
N PHE A 41 -0.62 2.68 -3.85
CA PHE A 41 -0.24 2.32 -2.48
C PHE A 41 1.11 1.60 -2.44
N ILE A 42 1.35 0.62 -3.32
CA ILE A 42 2.63 -0.10 -3.41
C ILE A 42 3.77 0.88 -3.75
N SER A 43 3.52 1.82 -4.67
CA SER A 43 4.50 2.84 -5.06
C SER A 43 4.86 3.75 -3.88
N LYS A 44 3.85 4.19 -3.11
CA LYS A 44 4.07 4.98 -1.89
C LYS A 44 4.84 4.22 -0.82
N VAL A 45 4.55 2.93 -0.65
CA VAL A 45 5.30 2.05 0.25
C VAL A 45 6.75 1.89 -0.21
N SER A 46 6.99 1.70 -1.50
CA SER A 46 8.35 1.60 -2.06
C SER A 46 9.17 2.88 -1.84
N GLU A 47 8.53 4.05 -1.91
CA GLU A 47 9.15 5.34 -1.59
C GLU A 47 9.59 5.38 -0.12
N LEU A 48 8.73 4.94 0.81
CA LEU A 48 9.03 4.85 2.23
C LEU A 48 10.16 3.86 2.53
N GLU A 49 10.13 2.68 1.92
CA GLU A 49 11.20 1.68 2.05
C GLU A 49 12.53 2.23 1.53
N THR A 50 12.54 2.96 0.42
CA THR A 50 13.74 3.61 -0.13
C THR A 50 14.28 4.69 0.81
N ALA A 51 13.42 5.54 1.36
CA ALA A 51 13.80 6.55 2.34
C ALA A 51 14.40 5.90 3.61
N ALA A 52 13.80 4.81 4.08
CA ALA A 52 14.31 4.05 5.21
C ALA A 52 15.63 3.33 4.91
N LEU A 53 15.85 2.82 3.70
CA LEU A 53 17.16 2.26 3.30
C LEU A 53 18.26 3.32 3.34
N LYS A 54 17.96 4.55 2.92
CA LYS A 54 18.89 5.68 3.00
C LYS A 54 19.26 6.00 4.45
N TYR A 55 18.28 5.97 5.36
CA TYR A 55 18.53 6.08 6.80
C TYR A 55 19.35 4.90 7.33
N GLY A 56 18.93 3.66 7.04
CA GLY A 56 19.57 2.45 7.53
C GLY A 56 21.03 2.32 7.09
N SER A 57 21.38 2.88 5.94
CA SER A 57 22.75 2.87 5.43
C SER A 57 23.75 3.57 6.36
N SER A 58 23.33 4.59 7.12
CA SER A 58 24.22 5.27 8.09
C SER A 58 24.39 4.50 9.40
N ILE A 59 23.50 3.56 9.70
CA ILE A 59 23.47 2.75 10.93
C ILE A 59 23.62 1.24 10.64
N LYS A 60 24.20 0.89 9.50
CA LYS A 60 24.26 -0.49 8.99
C LYS A 60 24.95 -1.45 9.95
N ASP A 61 26.03 -1.01 10.62
CA ASP A 61 26.78 -1.83 11.57
C ASP A 61 25.97 -2.15 12.84
N GLU A 62 25.13 -1.22 13.28
CA GLU A 62 24.20 -1.43 14.39
C GLU A 62 23.11 -2.44 14.01
N ILE A 63 22.58 -2.36 12.79
CA ILE A 63 21.55 -3.29 12.29
C ILE A 63 22.10 -4.69 12.10
N LYS A 64 23.37 -4.83 11.66
CA LYS A 64 24.00 -6.14 11.44
C LYS A 64 24.13 -6.96 12.74
N THR A 65 24.25 -6.28 13.88
CA THR A 65 24.47 -6.90 15.19
C THR A 65 23.19 -7.02 16.03
N SER A 66 22.07 -6.49 15.55
CA SER A 66 20.78 -6.48 16.24
C SER A 66 19.68 -7.21 15.44
N THR A 67 18.55 -7.49 16.10
CA THR A 67 17.31 -7.81 15.38
C THR A 67 16.83 -6.59 14.60
N CYS A 68 15.98 -6.78 13.58
CA CYS A 68 15.39 -5.70 12.79
C CYS A 68 15.08 -4.44 13.60
N LYS A 69 15.58 -3.29 13.15
CA LYS A 69 15.32 -1.98 13.76
C LYS A 69 14.03 -1.41 13.20
N ASP A 70 13.13 -0.96 14.04
CA ASP A 70 11.96 -0.21 13.58
C ASP A 70 12.24 1.29 13.50
N ILE A 71 11.69 1.90 12.44
CA ILE A 71 11.66 3.33 12.21
C ILE A 71 10.23 3.75 11.87
N THR A 72 9.82 4.87 12.46
CA THR A 72 8.49 5.44 12.22
C THR A 72 8.50 6.34 10.99
N ILE A 73 7.33 6.51 10.36
CA ILE A 73 7.17 7.48 9.25
C ILE A 73 7.53 8.89 9.72
N GLU A 74 7.13 9.26 10.93
CA GLU A 74 7.45 10.55 11.52
C GLU A 74 8.96 10.79 11.63
N GLU A 75 9.73 9.77 11.99
CA GLU A 75 11.19 9.86 12.06
C GLU A 75 11.81 10.08 10.66
N LEU A 76 11.32 9.40 9.62
CA LEU A 76 11.77 9.65 8.25
C LEU A 76 11.51 11.10 7.80
N ILE A 77 10.36 11.66 8.20
CA ILE A 77 10.00 13.06 7.90
C ILE A 77 10.92 14.02 8.65
N LYS A 78 11.12 13.81 9.95
CA LYS A 78 11.99 14.67 10.78
C LYS A 78 13.45 14.67 10.31
N ASN A 79 13.92 13.54 9.78
CA ASN A 79 15.26 13.43 9.19
C ASN A 79 15.35 13.99 7.75
N GLY A 80 14.27 14.58 7.21
CA GLY A 80 14.25 15.17 5.88
C GLY A 80 14.41 14.17 4.74
N LEU A 81 14.07 12.90 4.98
CA LEU A 81 14.19 11.82 3.98
C LEU A 81 12.95 11.68 3.12
N ILE A 82 11.79 12.11 3.64
CA ILE A 82 10.52 12.15 2.93
C ILE A 82 9.72 13.38 3.38
N ASN A 83 8.91 13.93 2.48
CA ASN A 83 8.03 15.06 2.79
C ASN A 83 6.69 14.55 3.32
N SER A 84 6.13 15.23 4.32
CA SER A 84 4.78 14.93 4.78
C SER A 84 3.74 15.32 3.74
N ASP A 85 2.67 14.53 3.65
CA ASP A 85 1.48 14.85 2.85
C ASP A 85 0.53 15.82 3.59
N SER A 86 0.81 16.15 4.85
CA SER A 86 -0.02 17.01 5.70
C SER A 86 0.73 18.28 6.09
N GLN A 87 0.01 19.40 6.16
CA GLN A 87 0.58 20.68 6.58
C GLN A 87 0.73 20.80 8.10
N TYR A 88 0.04 19.94 8.87
CA TYR A 88 -0.08 20.07 10.32
C TYR A 88 0.48 18.89 11.11
N ARG A 89 0.74 17.75 10.45
CA ARG A 89 1.15 16.50 11.10
C ARG A 89 2.23 15.83 10.28
N ASN A 90 3.11 15.07 10.94
CA ASN A 90 4.13 14.27 10.26
C ASN A 90 3.53 12.94 9.78
N GLU A 91 2.69 13.00 8.76
CA GLU A 91 1.98 11.83 8.23
C GLU A 91 2.14 11.69 6.72
N ILE A 92 1.99 10.46 6.27
CA ILE A 92 1.92 10.08 4.86
C ILE A 92 0.56 9.43 4.64
N LEU A 93 -0.15 9.88 3.63
CA LEU A 93 -1.49 9.42 3.34
C LEU A 93 -1.44 8.20 2.43
N ASN A 94 -2.33 7.25 2.70
CA ASN A 94 -2.58 6.13 1.81
C ASN A 94 -3.31 6.65 0.57
N PRO A 95 -2.74 6.55 -0.65
CA PRO A 95 -3.37 7.09 -1.86
C PRO A 95 -4.68 6.39 -2.23
N ALA A 96 -4.92 5.16 -1.75
CA ALA A 96 -6.17 4.43 -1.98
C ALA A 96 -7.33 4.88 -1.09
N THR A 97 -7.04 5.32 0.14
CA THR A 97 -8.05 5.60 1.18
C THR A 97 -8.05 7.02 1.72
N ASN A 98 -7.03 7.81 1.39
CA ASN A 98 -6.76 9.15 1.92
C ASN A 98 -6.67 9.20 3.45
N LYS A 99 -6.40 8.06 4.11
CA LYS A 99 -6.15 7.95 5.54
C LYS A 99 -4.65 7.86 5.81
N PRO A 100 -4.15 8.33 6.97
CA PRO A 100 -2.76 8.16 7.33
C PRO A 100 -2.33 6.69 7.33
N LEU A 101 -1.13 6.43 6.84
CA LEU A 101 -0.48 5.12 6.95
C LEU A 101 -0.15 4.84 8.42
N THR A 102 -0.58 3.70 8.93
CA THR A 102 -0.43 3.32 10.35
C THR A 102 0.68 2.31 10.61
N GLY A 103 1.24 1.72 9.56
CA GLY A 103 2.39 0.82 9.64
C GLY A 103 3.68 1.53 10.02
N LYS A 104 4.71 0.72 10.29
CA LYS A 104 6.08 1.16 10.55
C LYS A 104 7.01 0.53 9.51
N ILE A 105 8.23 1.05 9.40
CA ILE A 105 9.24 0.44 8.55
C ILE A 105 10.19 -0.35 9.45
N MET A 106 10.46 -1.61 9.09
CA MET A 106 11.45 -2.45 9.77
C MET A 106 12.65 -2.62 8.86
N ILE A 107 13.82 -2.18 9.33
CA ILE A 107 15.09 -2.31 8.65
C ILE A 107 15.81 -3.52 9.23
N CYS A 108 16.06 -4.53 8.39
CA CYS A 108 16.64 -5.80 8.80
C CYS A 108 17.93 -6.07 8.01
N TYR A 109 18.90 -6.73 8.63
CA TYR A 109 20.02 -7.28 7.87
C TYR A 109 19.59 -8.55 7.13
N SER A 110 19.83 -8.61 5.83
CA SER A 110 19.56 -9.77 5.00
C SER A 110 20.85 -10.56 4.77
N ASN A 111 20.92 -11.76 5.35
CA ASN A 111 22.07 -12.67 5.14
C ASN A 111 22.18 -13.14 3.67
N ALA A 112 21.06 -13.19 2.94
CA ALA A 112 21.05 -13.58 1.53
C ALA A 112 21.70 -12.52 0.64
N ASN A 113 21.45 -11.23 0.93
CA ASN A 113 21.95 -10.11 0.13
C ASN A 113 23.24 -9.49 0.71
N LEU A 114 23.66 -9.92 1.92
CA LEU A 114 24.73 -9.31 2.72
C LEU A 114 24.56 -7.80 2.95
N ASP A 115 23.31 -7.35 2.94
CA ASP A 115 22.93 -5.93 3.00
C ASP A 115 21.64 -5.75 3.81
N ILE A 116 21.33 -4.50 4.15
CA ILE A 116 20.07 -4.14 4.80
C ILE A 116 18.91 -4.16 3.81
N VAL A 117 17.73 -4.50 4.32
CA VAL A 117 16.46 -4.33 3.61
C VAL A 117 15.52 -3.52 4.49
N ALA A 118 14.64 -2.73 3.87
CA ALA A 118 13.57 -2.04 4.56
C ALA A 118 12.23 -2.65 4.15
N ASN A 119 11.36 -2.88 5.13
CA ASN A 119 10.03 -3.43 4.90
C ASN A 119 9.00 -2.56 5.61
N TYR A 120 8.09 -1.95 4.84
CA TYR A 120 6.89 -1.37 5.43
C TYR A 120 5.98 -2.50 5.91
N VAL A 121 5.61 -2.47 7.18
CA VAL A 121 4.83 -3.52 7.82
C VAL A 121 3.69 -2.92 8.63
N VAL A 122 2.55 -3.58 8.59
CA VAL A 122 1.39 -3.28 9.43
C VAL A 122 1.22 -4.36 10.50
N PRO A 123 0.66 -4.05 11.67
CA PRO A 123 0.34 -5.10 12.63
C PRO A 123 -0.62 -6.11 11.99
N TYR A 124 -0.41 -7.39 12.28
CA TYR A 124 -1.37 -8.41 11.90
C TYR A 124 -2.68 -8.20 12.65
N GLU A 125 -3.80 -8.25 11.92
CA GLU A 125 -5.15 -8.10 12.45
C GLU A 125 -6.03 -9.24 11.93
N GLN A 126 -6.89 -9.73 12.83
CA GLN A 126 -7.98 -10.64 12.48
C GLN A 126 -9.09 -9.90 11.72
N ASN A 127 -9.88 -10.64 10.94
CA ASN A 127 -10.98 -10.15 10.13
C ASN A 127 -10.57 -9.07 9.12
N LYS A 128 -9.33 -9.15 8.64
CA LYS A 128 -8.75 -8.23 7.67
C LYS A 128 -8.42 -8.96 6.38
N ILE A 129 -8.57 -8.24 5.27
CA ILE A 129 -8.12 -8.73 3.97
C ILE A 129 -6.68 -8.27 3.78
N TYR A 130 -5.81 -9.23 3.48
CA TYR A 130 -4.46 -8.97 3.01
C TYR A 130 -4.36 -9.38 1.55
N TYR A 131 -3.66 -8.56 0.78
CA TYR A 131 -3.35 -8.84 -0.62
C TYR A 131 -2.01 -9.55 -0.70
N LYS A 132 -1.80 -10.26 -1.80
CA LYS A 132 -0.49 -10.83 -2.12
C LYS A 132 0.62 -9.76 -2.00
N GLU A 133 1.77 -10.16 -1.46
CA GLU A 133 2.93 -9.34 -1.13
C GLU A 133 2.76 -8.37 0.05
N ASP A 134 1.57 -8.27 0.67
CA ASP A 134 1.44 -7.49 1.90
C ASP A 134 2.34 -8.05 3.00
N LYS A 135 3.05 -7.16 3.69
CA LYS A 135 3.94 -7.52 4.80
C LYS A 135 3.30 -7.10 6.12
N VAL A 136 3.29 -8.03 7.06
CA VAL A 136 2.72 -7.83 8.40
C VAL A 136 3.74 -8.21 9.46
N TYR A 137 3.58 -7.66 10.67
CA TYR A 137 4.41 -8.07 11.80
C TYR A 137 3.60 -8.61 12.97
N VAL A 138 4.23 -9.53 13.71
CA VAL A 138 3.78 -10.05 15.01
C VAL A 138 4.99 -10.11 15.93
N GLY A 139 5.02 -9.24 16.95
CA GLY A 139 6.24 -9.01 17.73
C GLY A 139 7.36 -8.47 16.84
N ASN A 140 8.51 -9.15 16.81
CA ASN A 140 9.66 -8.78 15.98
C ASN A 140 9.73 -9.55 14.65
N LYS A 141 8.74 -10.40 14.39
CA LYS A 141 8.70 -11.24 13.19
C LYS A 141 7.93 -10.55 12.08
N ILE A 142 8.44 -10.66 10.86
CA ILE A 142 7.82 -10.14 9.64
C ILE A 142 7.36 -11.31 8.78
N TYR A 143 6.12 -11.26 8.36
CA TYR A 143 5.50 -12.24 7.48
C TYR A 143 5.05 -11.59 6.18
N LYS A 144 5.20 -12.30 5.08
CA LYS A 144 4.75 -11.89 3.75
C LYS A 144 3.54 -12.72 3.35
N CYS A 145 2.50 -12.06 2.84
CA CYS A 145 1.30 -12.70 2.34
C CYS A 145 1.53 -13.29 0.94
N LEU A 146 1.32 -14.59 0.76
CA LEU A 146 1.56 -15.31 -0.49
C LEU A 146 0.38 -15.28 -1.47
N ALA A 147 -0.82 -14.97 -0.96
CA ALA A 147 -2.05 -14.92 -1.74
C ALA A 147 -3.09 -14.02 -1.04
N THR A 148 -3.98 -13.39 -1.81
CA THR A 148 -5.06 -12.58 -1.25
C THR A 148 -5.96 -13.43 -0.36
N ILE A 149 -6.07 -13.07 0.92
CA ILE A 149 -6.78 -13.85 1.94
C ILE A 149 -7.55 -12.94 2.91
N ASN A 150 -8.75 -13.38 3.31
CA ASN A 150 -9.45 -12.83 4.47
C ASN A 150 -9.07 -13.67 5.70
N THR A 151 -8.41 -13.05 6.68
CA THR A 151 -7.87 -13.75 7.85
C THR A 151 -8.93 -14.32 8.77
N LYS A 152 -10.18 -13.85 8.70
CA LYS A 152 -11.25 -14.22 9.63
C LYS A 152 -10.71 -14.18 11.08
N ASN A 153 -11.07 -15.14 11.94
CA ASN A 153 -10.58 -15.21 13.32
C ASN A 153 -9.31 -16.07 13.49
N TYR A 154 -8.54 -16.29 12.42
CA TYR A 154 -7.34 -17.13 12.50
C TYR A 154 -6.14 -16.36 13.08
N SER A 155 -5.22 -17.10 13.69
CA SER A 155 -3.89 -16.57 14.04
C SER A 155 -2.98 -16.66 12.83
N ILE A 156 -2.01 -15.76 12.69
CA ILE A 156 -1.07 -15.80 11.58
C ILE A 156 -0.33 -17.15 11.46
N ASN A 157 0.00 -17.77 12.60
CA ASN A 157 0.72 -19.05 12.63
C ASN A 157 -0.14 -20.23 12.15
N SER A 158 -1.45 -20.05 12.07
CA SER A 158 -2.39 -21.05 11.52
C SER A 158 -2.67 -20.88 10.03
N LEU A 159 -2.11 -19.85 9.40
CA LEU A 159 -2.32 -19.53 7.99
C LEU A 159 -1.07 -19.87 7.18
N SER A 160 -1.17 -20.91 6.34
CA SER A 160 -0.09 -21.31 5.41
C SER A 160 0.18 -20.27 4.31
N GLN A 161 -0.69 -19.27 4.17
CA GLN A 161 -0.59 -18.18 3.22
C GLN A 161 0.33 -17.04 3.71
N PHE A 162 0.88 -17.14 4.91
CA PHE A 162 1.91 -16.23 5.41
C PHE A 162 3.25 -16.95 5.53
N GLU A 163 4.26 -16.38 4.88
CA GLU A 163 5.64 -16.85 4.94
C GLU A 163 6.43 -15.96 5.90
N LEU A 164 7.13 -16.55 6.87
CA LEU A 164 8.07 -15.81 7.72
C LEU A 164 9.28 -15.39 6.88
N ILE A 165 9.51 -14.08 6.76
CA ILE A 165 10.65 -13.53 6.00
C ILE A 165 11.76 -12.96 6.91
N TYR A 166 11.42 -12.53 8.13
CA TYR A 166 12.39 -12.10 9.14
C TYR A 166 11.88 -12.49 10.53
N GLY A 167 12.76 -12.95 11.43
CA GLY A 167 12.37 -13.33 12.79
C GLY A 167 13.53 -13.69 13.70
#